data_AF-A0A3N5VTM6-F1
#
_entry.id   AF-A0A3N5VTM6-F1
#
_cell.length_a   1.000
_cell.length_b   1.000
_cell.length_c   1.000
_cell.angle_alpha   90.00
_cell.angle_beta   90.00
_cell.angle_gamma   90.00
#
_symmetry.space_group_name_H-M   'P 1'
#
loop_
_entity.id
_entity.type
_entity.pdbx_description
1 polymer ?
#
loop_
_entity_poly.entity_id
_entity_poly.type
_entity_poly.pdbx_seq_one_letter_code
_entity_poly.pdbx_strand_id
1 'polypeptide(L)'
;MSNLLLITPVTTTLKSDLVITGNTLDSVDPDTLNDLANYGNLVVLLDTVTRSVFTASASGSLTTDVSHAARFNMGPGTALADALADSVNYLRGPAATALAGPLSGTTHVLCDQAWGKVQQLFDAVMDAIARLAGIDLESVHGNGAGQLIDAATLLAQAAHA
;
A
#
# COMPACT_ATOMS: atom_id res chain seq x y z
N MET A 1 16.09 6.47 20.19
CA MET A 1 15.07 5.40 20.24
C MET A 1 15.24 4.58 18.97
N SER A 2 15.53 3.28 19.07
CA SER A 2 15.67 2.43 17.88
C SER A 2 14.32 2.29 17.21
N ASN A 3 14.17 2.81 15.98
CA ASN A 3 13.03 2.47 15.15
C ASN A 3 13.07 0.97 14.91
N LEU A 4 12.09 0.23 15.43
CA LEU A 4 11.97 -1.19 15.18
C LEU A 4 11.71 -1.37 13.68
N LEU A 5 12.68 -1.87 12.93
CA LEU A 5 12.53 -2.17 11.51
C LEU A 5 11.78 -3.50 11.40
N LEU A 6 10.50 -3.45 11.04
CA LEU A 6 9.73 -4.63 10.68
C LEU A 6 9.70 -4.72 9.16
N ILE A 7 10.69 -5.40 8.59
CA ILE A 7 10.80 -5.55 7.14
C ILE A 7 9.84 -6.62 6.66
N THR A 8 8.91 -6.23 5.80
CA THR A 8 7.85 -7.08 5.26
C THR A 8 8.04 -7.23 3.75
N PRO A 9 8.04 -8.46 3.21
CA PRO A 9 8.03 -8.68 1.76
C PRO A 9 6.70 -8.27 1.13
N VAL A 10 6.77 -7.76 -0.10
CA VAL A 10 5.61 -7.64 -0.97
C VAL A 10 5.28 -9.03 -1.51
N THR A 11 4.22 -9.64 -0.99
CA THR A 11 3.74 -10.96 -1.45
C THR A 11 3.11 -10.87 -2.84
N THR A 12 2.95 -12.00 -3.53
CA THR A 12 2.29 -12.04 -4.85
C THR A 12 0.87 -11.49 -4.80
N THR A 13 0.12 -11.81 -3.74
CA THR A 13 -1.24 -11.27 -3.51
C THR A 13 -1.21 -9.76 -3.34
N LEU A 14 -0.35 -9.24 -2.46
CA LEU A 14 -0.22 -7.80 -2.25
C LEU A 14 0.19 -7.07 -3.53
N LYS A 15 1.13 -7.63 -4.32
CA LYS A 15 1.49 -7.08 -5.63
C LYS A 15 0.28 -6.97 -6.55
N SER A 16 -0.49 -8.06 -6.68
CA SER A 16 -1.68 -8.07 -7.55
C SER A 16 -2.69 -7.01 -7.14
N ASP A 17 -2.98 -6.90 -5.84
CA ASP A 17 -3.98 -5.96 -5.33
C ASP A 17 -3.51 -4.50 -5.44
N LEU A 18 -2.21 -4.23 -5.26
CA LEU A 18 -1.64 -2.90 -5.50
C LEU A 18 -1.74 -2.51 -6.97
N VAL A 19 -1.48 -3.42 -7.92
CA VAL A 19 -1.64 -3.13 -9.35
C VAL A 19 -3.09 -2.83 -9.70
N ILE A 20 -4.04 -3.62 -9.19
CA ILE A 20 -5.47 -3.38 -9.40
C ILE A 20 -5.89 -2.03 -8.80
N THR A 21 -5.40 -1.72 -7.59
CA THR A 21 -5.68 -0.46 -6.90
C THR A 21 -5.13 0.73 -7.69
N GLY A 22 -3.87 0.69 -8.10
CA GLY A 22 -3.25 1.75 -8.91
C GLY A 22 -3.99 1.98 -10.23
N ASN A 23 -4.30 0.91 -10.97
CA ASN A 23 -5.09 1.03 -12.21
C ASN A 23 -6.49 1.63 -11.97
N THR A 24 -7.12 1.32 -10.83
CA THR A 24 -8.43 1.89 -10.48
C THR A 24 -8.30 3.37 -10.13
N LEU A 25 -7.26 3.74 -9.37
CA LEU A 25 -6.98 5.13 -9.03
C LEU A 25 -6.68 6.00 -10.26
N ASP A 26 -5.98 5.43 -11.26
CA ASP A 26 -5.62 6.14 -12.50
C ASP A 26 -6.77 6.25 -13.50
N SER A 27 -7.72 5.32 -13.47
CA SER A 27 -8.80 5.22 -14.48
C SER A 27 -10.11 5.89 -14.07
N VAL A 28 -10.29 6.18 -12.78
CA VAL A 28 -11.52 6.75 -12.24
C VAL A 28 -11.34 8.25 -12.00
N ASP A 29 -12.25 9.04 -12.55
CA ASP A 29 -12.36 10.46 -12.22
C ASP A 29 -13.06 10.60 -10.85
N PRO A 30 -12.38 11.10 -9.80
CA PRO A 30 -12.95 11.21 -8.48
C PRO A 30 -14.19 12.11 -8.43
N ASP A 31 -14.30 13.10 -9.32
CA ASP A 31 -15.46 14.00 -9.39
C ASP A 31 -16.74 13.29 -9.86
N THR A 32 -16.60 12.08 -10.40
CA THR A 32 -17.72 11.24 -10.88
C THR A 32 -18.21 10.24 -9.84
N LEU A 33 -17.51 10.08 -8.71
CA LEU A 33 -17.84 9.14 -7.65
C LEU A 33 -18.87 9.73 -6.69
N ASN A 34 -20.15 9.70 -7.03
CA ASN A 34 -21.19 10.33 -6.20
C ASN A 34 -22.41 9.45 -5.90
N ASP A 35 -22.32 8.15 -6.17
CA ASP A 35 -23.41 7.19 -5.91
C ASP A 35 -23.02 6.06 -4.95
N LEU A 36 -24.04 5.34 -4.50
CA LEU A 36 -23.93 4.28 -3.50
C LEU A 36 -23.14 3.06 -4.01
N ALA A 37 -23.27 2.71 -5.29
CA ALA A 37 -22.56 1.58 -5.85
C ALA A 37 -21.07 1.89 -5.92
N ASN A 38 -20.73 3.11 -6.33
CA ASN A 38 -19.37 3.63 -6.31
C ASN A 38 -18.79 3.65 -4.89
N TYR A 39 -19.53 4.17 -3.90
CA TYR A 39 -19.10 4.09 -2.50
C TYR A 39 -18.80 2.66 -2.04
N GLY A 40 -19.70 1.71 -2.33
CA GLY A 40 -19.51 0.29 -1.99
C GLY A 40 -18.27 -0.30 -2.64
N ASN A 41 -18.04 0.00 -3.92
CA ASN A 41 -16.85 -0.45 -4.65
C ASN A 41 -15.55 0.10 -4.04
N LEU A 42 -15.54 1.38 -3.62
CA LEU A 42 -14.39 1.99 -2.95
C LEU A 42 -14.10 1.35 -1.60
N VAL A 43 -15.15 1.06 -0.81
CA VAL A 43 -14.99 0.36 0.47
C VAL A 43 -14.44 -1.05 0.26
N VAL A 44 -14.90 -1.77 -0.76
CA VAL A 44 -14.38 -3.10 -1.12
C VAL A 44 -12.91 -3.03 -1.56
N LEU A 45 -12.55 -2.02 -2.36
CA LEU A 45 -11.18 -1.79 -2.78
C LEU A 45 -10.28 -1.51 -1.57
N LEU A 46 -10.71 -0.62 -0.68
CA LEU A 46 -10.02 -0.29 0.57
C LEU A 46 -9.83 -1.52 1.47
N ASP A 47 -10.87 -2.31 1.68
CA ASP A 47 -10.85 -3.53 2.48
C ASP A 47 -9.92 -4.60 1.88
N THR A 48 -9.88 -4.70 0.55
CA THR A 48 -8.98 -5.61 -0.17
C THR A 48 -7.53 -5.24 0.07
N VAL A 49 -7.13 -4.00 -0.25
CA VAL A 49 -5.72 -3.57 -0.07
C VAL A 49 -5.32 -3.56 1.41
N THR A 50 -6.22 -3.14 2.32
CA THR A 50 -5.98 -3.16 3.78
C THR A 50 -5.68 -4.57 4.27
N ARG A 51 -6.50 -5.56 3.88
CA ARG A 51 -6.27 -6.96 4.28
C ARG A 51 -4.98 -7.50 3.69
N SER A 52 -4.68 -7.21 2.43
CA SER A 52 -3.46 -7.72 1.79
C SER A 52 -2.19 -7.14 2.41
N VAL A 53 -2.17 -5.86 2.77
CA VAL A 53 -1.06 -5.25 3.53
C VAL A 53 -0.94 -5.88 4.92
N PHE A 54 -2.07 -6.03 5.63
CA PHE A 54 -2.09 -6.65 6.96
C PHE A 54 -1.59 -8.11 6.91
N THR A 55 -2.09 -8.93 5.99
CA THR A 55 -1.66 -10.32 5.81
C THR A 55 -0.19 -10.42 5.42
N ALA A 56 0.30 -9.54 4.52
CA ALA A 56 1.72 -9.50 4.20
C ALA A 56 2.56 -9.26 5.45
N SER A 57 2.18 -8.28 6.29
CA SER A 57 2.88 -7.96 7.54
C SER A 57 2.88 -9.09 8.57
N ALA A 58 1.77 -9.85 8.65
CA ALA A 58 1.65 -11.00 9.54
C ALA A 58 2.38 -12.25 9.02
N SER A 59 2.56 -12.37 7.70
CA SER A 59 3.21 -13.51 7.04
C SER A 59 4.74 -13.44 6.99
N GLY A 60 5.35 -12.44 7.65
CA GLY A 60 6.80 -12.29 7.73
C GLY A 60 7.47 -13.56 8.22
N SER A 61 8.10 -14.28 7.30
CA SER A 61 8.77 -15.53 7.61
C SER A 61 10.03 -15.29 8.43
N LEU A 62 10.18 -16.05 9.53
CA LEU A 62 11.37 -16.03 10.38
C LEU A 62 12.58 -16.73 9.74
N THR A 63 12.39 -17.40 8.59
CA THR A 63 13.38 -18.34 8.02
C THR A 63 13.65 -18.18 6.53
N THR A 64 12.86 -17.42 5.77
CA THR A 64 13.15 -17.20 4.34
C THR A 64 14.05 -16.00 4.12
N ASP A 65 15.05 -16.22 3.29
CA ASP A 65 15.93 -15.21 2.76
C ASP A 65 15.14 -14.29 1.81
N VAL A 66 14.84 -13.07 2.26
CA VAL A 66 14.02 -12.08 1.55
C VAL A 66 14.88 -11.18 0.66
N SER A 67 16.15 -11.53 0.45
CA SER A 67 17.19 -10.68 -0.12
C SER A 67 16.94 -10.18 -1.56
N HIS A 68 15.96 -10.73 -2.28
CA HIS A 68 15.69 -10.39 -3.68
C HIS A 68 14.24 -10.00 -4.01
N ALA A 69 13.42 -9.66 -3.02
CA ALA A 69 12.04 -9.24 -3.25
C ALA A 69 11.80 -7.77 -2.87
N ALA A 70 10.83 -7.13 -3.53
CA ALA A 70 10.32 -5.84 -3.07
C ALA A 70 9.82 -5.97 -1.62
N ARG A 71 10.12 -4.97 -0.81
CA ARG A 71 9.90 -4.98 0.63
C ARG A 71 9.55 -3.60 1.13
N PHE A 72 8.89 -3.51 2.28
CA PHE A 72 8.59 -2.26 2.96
C PHE A 72 8.77 -2.40 4.47
N ASN A 73 8.88 -1.27 5.17
CA ASN A 73 8.95 -1.26 6.63
C ASN A 73 7.58 -1.02 7.25
N MET A 74 7.08 -2.00 8.00
CA MET A 74 5.83 -1.95 8.75
C MET A 74 6.05 -1.74 10.26
N GLY A 75 7.19 -1.16 10.63
CA GLY A 75 7.50 -0.85 12.02
C GLY A 75 6.46 0.11 12.64
N PRO A 76 6.28 0.07 13.97
CA PRO A 76 5.40 1.01 14.65
C PRO A 76 5.86 2.46 14.40
N GLY A 77 4.89 3.36 14.17
CA GLY A 77 5.14 4.78 13.93
C GLY A 77 5.64 5.13 12.52
N THR A 78 5.54 4.21 11.56
CA THR A 78 5.71 4.55 10.15
C THR A 78 4.41 5.13 9.58
N ALA A 79 4.52 5.99 8.57
CA ALA A 79 3.36 6.52 7.85
C ALA A 79 2.46 5.41 7.28
N LEU A 80 3.06 4.28 6.87
CA LEU A 80 2.30 3.10 6.43
C LEU A 80 1.53 2.44 7.58
N ALA A 81 2.13 2.28 8.75
CA ALA A 81 1.43 1.73 9.91
C ALA A 81 0.25 2.62 10.33
N ASP A 82 0.44 3.94 10.29
CA ASP A 82 -0.61 4.91 10.60
C ASP A 82 -1.73 4.88 9.55
N ALA A 83 -1.38 4.87 8.25
CA ALA A 83 -2.35 4.77 7.16
C ALA A 83 -3.15 3.46 7.19
N LEU A 84 -2.50 2.34 7.55
CA LEU A 84 -3.20 1.07 7.72
C LEU A 84 -4.15 1.10 8.91
N ALA A 85 -3.71 1.63 10.06
CA ALA A 85 -4.54 1.76 11.25
C ALA A 85 -5.78 2.64 10.98
N ASP A 86 -5.58 3.77 10.30
CA ASP A 86 -6.64 4.67 9.86
C ASP A 86 -7.65 3.97 8.93
N SER A 87 -7.16 3.17 7.99
CA SER A 87 -8.00 2.42 7.05
C SER A 87 -8.85 1.37 7.78
N VAL A 88 -8.24 0.62 8.71
CA VAL A 88 -8.96 -0.34 9.57
C VAL A 88 -10.02 0.36 10.42
N ASN A 89 -9.69 1.51 11.01
CA ASN A 89 -10.63 2.28 11.82
C ASN A 89 -11.81 2.80 10.98
N TYR A 90 -11.53 3.29 9.77
CA TYR A 90 -12.56 3.73 8.83
C TYR A 90 -13.50 2.58 8.43
N LEU A 91 -12.95 1.42 8.09
CA LEU A 91 -13.72 0.23 7.71
C LEU A 91 -14.62 -0.27 8.84
N ARG A 92 -14.12 -0.28 10.07
CA ARG A 92 -14.86 -0.81 11.24
C ARG A 92 -15.94 0.13 11.78
N GLY A 93 -15.81 1.44 11.55
CA GLY A 93 -16.73 2.45 12.08
C GLY A 93 -17.52 3.14 10.99
N PRO A 94 -16.99 4.24 10.41
CA PRO A 94 -17.67 5.03 9.38
C PRO A 94 -18.24 4.20 8.24
N ALA A 95 -17.45 3.32 7.62
CA ALA A 95 -17.88 2.56 6.45
C ALA A 95 -18.96 1.51 6.79
N ALA A 96 -18.74 0.75 7.86
CA ALA A 96 -19.74 -0.22 8.33
C ALA A 96 -21.08 0.46 8.68
N THR A 97 -21.03 1.65 9.28
CA THR A 97 -22.25 2.42 9.62
C THR A 97 -22.95 2.94 8.36
N ALA A 98 -22.18 3.49 7.41
CA ALA A 98 -22.71 4.02 6.16
C ALA A 98 -23.39 2.92 5.34
N LEU A 99 -22.74 1.74 5.20
CA LEU A 99 -23.29 0.61 4.45
C LEU A 99 -24.54 -0.02 5.09
N ALA A 100 -24.75 0.17 6.40
CA ALA A 100 -25.90 -0.36 7.12
C ALA A 100 -27.12 0.58 7.14
N GLY A 101 -26.95 1.87 6.80
CA GLY A 101 -28.00 2.89 6.87
C GLY A 101 -28.49 3.37 5.49
N PRO A 102 -29.64 4.08 5.44
CA PRO A 102 -30.07 4.76 4.22
C PRO A 102 -29.14 5.96 3.93
N LEU A 103 -28.43 5.87 2.82
CA LEU A 103 -27.47 6.88 2.38
C LEU A 103 -28.18 7.88 1.46
N SER A 104 -28.89 8.87 2.02
CA SER A 104 -29.47 9.97 1.26
C SER A 104 -28.89 11.32 1.70
N GLY A 105 -28.31 12.05 0.75
CA GLY A 105 -27.86 13.44 0.89
C GLY A 105 -26.36 13.67 1.12
N THR A 106 -25.57 12.65 1.43
CA THR A 106 -24.12 12.77 1.75
C THR A 106 -23.21 11.81 0.98
N THR A 107 -23.72 11.15 -0.06
CA THR A 107 -23.01 10.08 -0.78
C THR A 107 -21.68 10.55 -1.40
N HIS A 108 -21.65 11.75 -1.98
CA HIS A 108 -20.41 12.35 -2.50
C HIS A 108 -19.33 12.49 -1.41
N VAL A 109 -19.69 13.01 -0.23
CA VAL A 109 -18.75 13.17 0.89
C VAL A 109 -18.20 11.83 1.35
N LEU A 110 -19.02 10.79 1.34
CA LEU A 110 -18.60 9.45 1.72
C LEU A 110 -17.68 8.81 0.66
N CYS A 111 -17.99 9.02 -0.63
CA CYS A 111 -17.10 8.62 -1.72
C CYS A 111 -15.75 9.32 -1.63
N ASP A 112 -15.71 10.64 -1.41
CA ASP A 112 -14.46 11.39 -1.24
C ASP A 112 -13.63 10.86 -0.08
N GLN A 113 -14.29 10.56 1.04
CA GLN A 113 -13.61 9.99 2.22
C GLN A 113 -13.04 8.61 1.92
N ALA A 114 -13.84 7.71 1.31
CA ALA A 114 -13.37 6.37 0.97
C ALA A 114 -12.24 6.41 -0.07
N TRP A 115 -12.38 7.23 -1.11
CA TRP A 115 -11.36 7.46 -2.13
C TRP A 115 -10.06 7.97 -1.51
N GLY A 116 -10.15 9.00 -0.66
CA GLY A 116 -9.00 9.55 0.05
C GLY A 116 -8.31 8.50 0.95
N LYS A 117 -9.06 7.56 1.54
CA LYS A 117 -8.48 6.46 2.31
C LYS A 117 -7.78 5.43 1.42
N VAL A 118 -8.34 5.10 0.26
CA VAL A 118 -7.68 4.21 -0.72
C VAL A 118 -6.36 4.83 -1.19
N GLN A 119 -6.38 6.10 -1.62
CA GLN A 119 -5.18 6.82 -2.05
C GLN A 119 -4.14 6.90 -0.92
N GLN A 120 -4.54 7.35 0.27
CA GLN A 120 -3.64 7.49 1.41
C GLN A 120 -2.91 6.17 1.73
N LEU A 121 -3.63 5.04 1.73
CA LEU A 121 -3.01 3.75 2.01
C LEU A 121 -2.13 3.29 0.84
N PHE A 122 -2.60 3.43 -0.40
CA PHE A 122 -1.82 3.07 -1.58
C PHE A 122 -0.50 3.83 -1.64
N ASP A 123 -0.53 5.16 -1.53
CA ASP A 123 0.64 6.03 -1.56
C ASP A 123 1.61 5.67 -0.43
N ALA A 124 1.09 5.44 0.79
CA ALA A 124 1.93 5.06 1.92
C ALA A 124 2.65 3.71 1.71
N VAL A 125 2.00 2.75 1.03
CA VAL A 125 2.64 1.47 0.66
C VAL A 125 3.72 1.70 -0.38
N MET A 126 3.41 2.45 -1.45
CA MET A 126 4.35 2.71 -2.55
C MET A 126 5.58 3.49 -2.06
N ASP A 127 5.38 4.51 -1.23
CA ASP A 127 6.46 5.27 -0.60
C ASP A 127 7.33 4.39 0.31
N ALA A 128 6.72 3.50 1.09
CA ALA A 128 7.46 2.59 1.96
C ALA A 128 8.30 1.58 1.18
N ILE A 129 7.81 1.10 0.03
CA ILE A 129 8.57 0.25 -0.89
C ILE A 129 9.73 1.03 -1.51
N ALA A 130 9.45 2.21 -2.08
CA ALA A 130 10.46 3.05 -2.72
C ALA A 130 11.57 3.45 -1.75
N ARG A 131 11.22 3.83 -0.52
CA ARG A 131 12.17 4.18 0.53
C ARG A 131 13.10 3.04 0.87
N LEU A 132 12.58 1.82 1.02
CA LEU A 132 13.41 0.68 1.38
C LEU A 132 14.31 0.24 0.21
N ALA A 133 13.80 0.31 -1.03
CA ALA A 133 14.64 0.12 -2.22
C ALA A 133 15.77 1.17 -2.31
N GLY A 134 15.51 2.42 -1.94
CA GLY A 134 16.53 3.46 -1.85
C GLY A 134 17.63 3.15 -0.83
N ILE A 135 17.24 2.70 0.38
CA ILE A 135 18.19 2.25 1.42
C ILE A 135 19.06 1.09 0.92
N ASP A 136 18.47 0.16 0.19
CA ASP A 136 19.20 -0.98 -0.37
C ASP A 136 20.23 -0.52 -1.41
N LEU A 137 19.86 0.39 -2.30
CA LEU A 137 20.76 0.97 -3.29
C LEU A 137 21.90 1.77 -2.63
N GLU A 138 21.61 2.55 -1.58
CA GLU A 138 22.63 3.27 -0.80
C GLU A 138 23.62 2.30 -0.14
N SER A 139 23.12 1.17 0.38
CA SER A 139 23.98 0.15 0.99
C SER A 139 24.93 -0.49 -0.03
N VAL A 140 24.49 -0.68 -1.28
CA VAL A 140 25.31 -1.21 -2.37
C VAL A 140 26.36 -0.20 -2.82
N HIS A 141 26.02 1.08 -2.88
CA HIS A 141 26.97 2.14 -3.23
C HIS A 141 28.21 2.14 -2.31
N GLY A 142 28.02 1.83 -1.03
CA GLY A 142 29.12 1.73 -0.05
C GLY A 142 30.08 0.55 -0.24
N ASN A 143 29.73 -0.44 -1.07
CA ASN A 143 30.51 -1.67 -1.23
C ASN A 143 31.46 -1.66 -2.45
N GLY A 144 31.33 -0.68 -3.35
CA GLY A 144 32.23 -0.45 -4.47
C GLY A 144 31.54 -0.29 -5.82
N ALA A 145 32.23 0.30 -6.80
CA ALA A 145 31.67 0.67 -8.10
C ALA A 145 31.09 -0.53 -8.88
N GLY A 146 31.70 -1.72 -8.78
CA GLY A 146 31.23 -2.92 -9.50
C GLY A 146 29.83 -3.36 -9.07
N GLN A 147 29.57 -3.44 -7.76
CA GLN A 147 28.27 -3.87 -7.26
C GLN A 147 27.17 -2.85 -7.53
N LEU A 148 27.51 -1.55 -7.54
CA LEU A 148 26.57 -0.50 -7.94
C LEU A 148 26.18 -0.61 -9.43
N ILE A 149 27.15 -0.89 -10.31
CA ILE A 149 26.88 -1.11 -11.74
C ILE A 149 26.01 -2.35 -11.95
N ASP A 150 26.28 -3.45 -11.23
CA ASP A 150 25.49 -4.68 -11.30
C ASP A 150 24.04 -4.43 -10.82
N ALA A 151 23.87 -3.75 -9.69
CA ALA A 151 22.55 -3.38 -9.17
C ALA A 151 21.78 -2.45 -10.12
N ALA A 152 22.44 -1.45 -10.70
CA ALA A 152 21.84 -0.56 -11.69
C ALA A 152 21.43 -1.31 -12.96
N THR A 153 22.25 -2.28 -13.40
CA THR A 153 21.94 -3.13 -14.56
C THR A 153 20.69 -3.98 -14.31
N LEU A 154 20.60 -4.62 -13.14
CA LEU A 154 19.42 -5.40 -12.74
C LEU A 154 18.15 -4.54 -12.67
N LEU A 155 18.26 -3.33 -12.12
CA LEU A 155 17.14 -2.39 -12.06
C LEU A 155 16.69 -1.94 -13.46
N ALA A 156 17.64 -1.62 -14.35
CA ALA A 156 17.33 -1.24 -15.73
C ALA A 156 16.67 -2.38 -16.51
N GLN A 157 17.13 -3.62 -16.33
CA GLN A 157 16.49 -4.80 -16.93
C GLN A 157 15.05 -4.98 -16.42
N ALA A 158 14.81 -4.79 -15.13
CA ALA A 158 13.47 -4.89 -14.55
C ALA A 158 12.53 -3.76 -15.01
N ALA A 159 13.04 -2.56 -15.28
CA ALA A 159 12.25 -1.42 -15.76
C ALA A 159 11.79 -1.56 -17.23
N HIS A 160 12.39 -2.47 -17.99
CA HIS A 160 12.09 -2.72 -19.40
C HIS A 160 11.40 -4.07 -19.67
N ALA A 161 11.08 -4.82 -18.61
CA ALA A 161 10.38 -6.10 -18.67
C ALA A 161 8.86 -5.92 -18.47
#